data_AF-A0A1I3DN63-F1
#
_entry.id   AF-A0A1I3DN63-F1
#
_cell.length_a   1.000
_cell.length_b   1.000
_cell.length_c   1.000
_cell.angle_alpha   90.00
_cell.angle_beta   90.00
_cell.angle_gamma   90.00
#
_symmetry.space_group_name_H-M   'P 1'
#
loop_
_entity.id
_entity.type
_entity.pdbx_description
1 polymer ?
#
loop_
_entity_poly.entity_id
_entity_poly.type
_entity_poly.pdbx_seq_one_letter_code
_entity_poly.pdbx_strand_id
1 'polypeptide(L)'
;MMSENWKKQRWLVPLLIPILLFIVFNTWYSLPKLHNSMLQERQNQIQDHTRIGRSILSHFYSMEQEGILEREEAQLQAKQLIRSLRFGPHNKDYFWINNDEPILVVHPFRPDLEGVDLLEEGEGETHQLFMNFVDLVEKEGGGFLEYQWQYYDHANRMESKISYVAGFESWDWIIGTGIYLDDMESKVEAQRNINFIFMITSAQLLLVSVVVYRLVTNRKSNKNTKG
;
A
#
# COMPACT_ATOMS: atom_id res chain seq x y z
N MET A 1 -22.03 7.66 53.04
CA MET A 1 -20.63 7.37 53.43
C MET A 1 -20.04 6.42 52.40
N MET A 2 -19.00 6.82 51.65
CA MET A 2 -18.24 5.87 50.81
C MET A 2 -17.53 4.85 51.70
N SER A 3 -17.60 3.56 51.37
CA SER A 3 -16.92 2.51 52.13
C SER A 3 -15.40 2.75 52.16
N GLU A 4 -14.71 2.38 53.25
CA GLU A 4 -13.25 2.51 53.34
C GLU A 4 -12.50 1.84 52.18
N ASN A 5 -13.09 0.79 51.59
CA ASN A 5 -12.56 0.10 50.42
C ASN A 5 -12.45 1.03 49.20
N TRP A 6 -13.41 1.94 49.00
CA TRP A 6 -13.34 2.96 47.95
C TRP A 6 -12.19 3.95 48.17
N LYS A 7 -11.91 4.33 49.44
CA LYS A 7 -10.78 5.21 49.77
C LYS A 7 -9.41 4.57 49.48
N LYS A 8 -9.31 3.24 49.55
CA LYS A 8 -8.10 2.48 49.20
C LYS A 8 -8.01 2.16 47.70
N GLN A 9 -9.13 1.97 47.00
CA GLN A 9 -9.16 1.63 45.57
C GLN A 9 -8.96 2.80 44.60
N ARG A 10 -9.32 4.04 45.00
CA ARG A 10 -9.17 5.25 44.16
C ARG A 10 -7.77 5.50 43.60
N TRP A 11 -6.72 5.00 44.26
CA TRP A 11 -5.32 5.14 43.81
C TRP A 11 -4.94 4.20 42.65
N LEU A 12 -5.78 3.21 42.34
CA LEU A 12 -5.58 2.30 41.20
C LEU A 12 -6.07 2.90 39.87
N VAL A 13 -6.99 3.87 39.92
CA VAL A 13 -7.53 4.56 38.74
C VAL A 13 -6.46 5.30 37.93
N PRO A 14 -5.56 6.12 38.53
CA PRO A 14 -4.51 6.80 37.77
C PRO A 14 -3.48 5.86 37.15
N LEU A 15 -3.39 4.59 37.58
CA LEU A 15 -2.51 3.59 36.97
C LEU A 15 -3.10 3.02 35.66
N LEU A 16 -4.42 3.02 35.51
CA LEU A 16 -5.10 2.53 34.29
C LEU A 16 -5.06 3.56 33.15
N ILE A 17 -5.01 4.86 33.49
CA ILE A 17 -5.05 5.95 32.52
C ILE A 17 -3.89 5.89 31.50
N PRO A 18 -2.61 5.71 31.89
CA PRO A 18 -1.51 5.60 30.93
C PRO A 18 -1.65 4.43 29.96
N ILE A 19 -2.21 3.31 30.41
CA ILE A 19 -2.40 2.13 29.55
C ILE A 19 -3.53 2.37 28.56
N LEU A 20 -4.63 2.96 29.01
CA LEU A 20 -5.71 3.35 28.11
C LEU A 20 -5.21 4.36 27.07
N LEU A 21 -4.45 5.37 27.49
CA LEU A 21 -3.84 6.36 26.58
C LEU A 21 -2.86 5.70 25.60
N PHE A 22 -2.06 4.74 26.05
CA PHE A 22 -1.16 3.99 25.19
C PHE A 22 -1.92 3.17 24.15
N ILE A 23 -2.99 2.47 24.54
CA ILE A 23 -3.85 1.69 23.63
C ILE A 23 -4.45 2.62 22.59
N VAL A 24 -5.10 3.71 23.02
CA VAL A 24 -5.75 4.68 22.12
C VAL A 24 -4.71 5.32 21.19
N PHE A 25 -3.55 5.74 21.69
CA PHE A 25 -2.49 6.29 20.87
C PHE A 25 -2.01 5.29 19.80
N ASN A 26 -1.80 4.03 20.16
CA ASN A 26 -1.32 3.04 19.21
C ASN A 26 -2.36 2.66 18.16
N THR A 27 -3.63 2.47 18.56
CA THR A 27 -4.70 2.03 17.66
C THR A 27 -5.25 3.16 16.79
N TRP A 28 -5.44 4.36 17.35
CA TRP A 28 -6.05 5.49 16.64
C TRP A 28 -5.06 6.41 15.93
N TYR A 29 -3.80 6.44 16.37
CA TYR A 29 -2.79 7.34 15.80
C TYR A 29 -1.63 6.59 15.16
N SER A 30 -0.89 5.76 15.92
CA SER A 30 0.38 5.18 15.44
C SER A 30 0.19 4.21 14.27
N LEU A 31 -0.73 3.23 14.37
CA LEU A 31 -0.95 2.25 13.30
C LEU A 31 -1.51 2.89 12.01
N PRO A 32 -2.57 3.73 12.07
CA PRO A 32 -3.05 4.43 10.87
C PRO A 32 -2.00 5.34 10.27
N LYS A 33 -1.19 6.02 11.10
CA LYS A 33 -0.11 6.89 10.62
C LYS A 33 0.96 6.08 9.87
N LEU A 34 1.34 4.92 10.39
CA LEU A 34 2.30 4.02 9.75
C LEU A 34 1.77 3.52 8.40
N HIS A 35 0.53 3.02 8.38
CA HIS A 35 -0.13 2.58 7.15
C HIS A 35 -0.15 3.68 6.09
N ASN A 36 -0.63 4.88 6.46
CA ASN A 36 -0.72 6.00 5.53
C ASN A 36 0.65 6.49 5.06
N SER A 37 1.68 6.48 5.92
CA SER A 37 3.04 6.82 5.49
C SER A 37 3.61 5.81 4.51
N MET A 38 3.36 4.50 4.73
CA MET A 38 3.79 3.46 3.80
C MET A 38 3.07 3.61 2.46
N LEU A 39 1.75 3.76 2.47
CA LEU A 39 0.96 3.96 1.24
C LEU A 39 1.43 5.21 0.47
N GLN A 40 1.65 6.32 1.17
CA GLN A 40 2.12 7.56 0.55
C GLN A 40 3.53 7.40 -0.05
N GLU A 41 4.46 6.75 0.65
CA GLU A 41 5.80 6.46 0.14
C GLU A 41 5.73 5.62 -1.12
N ARG A 42 4.90 4.56 -1.11
CA ARG A 42 4.66 3.70 -2.25
C ARG A 42 4.06 4.45 -3.44
N GLN A 43 3.06 5.30 -3.19
CA GLN A 43 2.46 6.15 -4.22
C GLN A 43 3.47 7.09 -4.87
N ASN A 44 4.34 7.73 -4.07
CA ASN A 44 5.43 8.55 -4.60
C ASN A 44 6.40 7.74 -5.46
N GLN A 45 6.80 6.54 -4.99
CA GLN A 45 7.70 5.65 -5.74
C GLN A 45 7.13 5.25 -7.11
N ILE A 46 5.87 4.78 -7.16
CA ILE A 46 5.27 4.37 -8.43
C ILE A 46 5.03 5.57 -9.36
N GLN A 47 4.69 6.75 -8.82
CA GLN A 47 4.58 7.96 -9.62
C GLN A 47 5.92 8.35 -10.27
N ASP A 48 7.02 8.32 -9.51
CA ASP A 48 8.36 8.61 -10.04
C ASP A 48 8.82 7.53 -11.04
N HIS A 49 8.49 6.27 -10.81
CA HIS A 49 8.74 5.20 -11.77
C HIS A 49 7.94 5.39 -13.07
N THR A 50 6.65 5.72 -13.02
CA THR A 50 5.86 6.05 -14.21
C THR A 50 6.46 7.23 -14.97
N ARG A 51 6.97 8.26 -14.28
CA ARG A 51 7.69 9.37 -14.92
C ARG A 51 8.94 8.91 -15.65
N ILE A 52 9.72 8.00 -15.09
CA ILE A 52 10.88 7.40 -15.76
C ILE A 52 10.44 6.65 -17.01
N GLY A 53 9.39 5.83 -16.92
CA GLY A 53 8.82 5.14 -18.07
C GLY A 53 8.40 6.12 -19.17
N ARG A 54 7.72 7.22 -18.80
CA ARG A 54 7.32 8.27 -19.74
C ARG A 54 8.54 8.97 -20.36
N SER A 55 9.61 9.22 -19.61
CA SER A 55 10.85 9.78 -20.15
C SER A 55 11.51 8.86 -21.18
N ILE A 56 11.38 7.54 -21.03
CA ILE A 56 11.83 6.58 -22.04
C ILE A 56 10.99 6.72 -23.33
N LEU A 57 9.67 6.82 -23.22
CA LEU A 57 8.81 7.09 -24.38
C LEU A 57 9.20 8.42 -25.05
N SER A 58 9.42 9.47 -24.27
CA SER A 58 9.89 10.77 -24.78
C SER A 58 11.21 10.69 -25.53
N HIS A 59 12.14 9.84 -25.10
CA HIS A 59 13.43 9.67 -25.79
C HIS A 59 13.26 9.04 -27.18
N PHE A 60 12.48 7.96 -27.29
CA PHE A 60 12.22 7.35 -28.59
C PHE A 60 11.38 8.26 -29.49
N TYR A 61 10.43 8.99 -28.92
CA TYR A 61 9.67 10.00 -29.66
C TYR A 61 10.56 11.14 -30.15
N SER A 62 11.58 11.58 -29.40
CA SER A 62 12.51 12.61 -29.91
C SER A 62 13.32 12.09 -31.10
N MET A 63 13.73 10.82 -31.08
CA MET A 63 14.40 10.18 -32.22
C MET A 63 13.49 10.07 -33.46
N GLU A 64 12.18 9.85 -33.25
CA GLU A 64 11.16 9.94 -34.32
C GLU A 64 11.10 11.36 -34.89
N GLN A 65 10.99 12.39 -34.04
CA GLN A 65 10.90 13.78 -34.48
C GLN A 65 12.16 14.28 -35.19
N GLU A 66 13.33 13.75 -34.83
CA GLU A 66 14.61 14.05 -35.48
C GLU A 66 14.80 13.28 -36.80
N GLY A 67 13.89 12.35 -37.14
CA GLY A 67 14.00 11.51 -38.33
C GLY A 67 15.10 10.43 -38.24
N ILE A 68 15.58 10.14 -37.03
CA ILE A 68 16.56 9.07 -36.77
C ILE A 68 15.88 7.70 -36.86
N LEU A 69 14.65 7.61 -36.35
CA LEU A 69 13.80 6.42 -36.41
C LEU A 69 12.48 6.77 -37.09
N GLU A 70 11.93 5.83 -37.85
CA GLU A 70 10.52 5.90 -38.23
C GLU A 70 9.63 5.66 -37.00
N ARG A 71 8.40 6.18 -37.03
CA ARG A 71 7.45 6.06 -35.91
C ARG A 71 7.26 4.62 -35.43
N GLU A 72 7.06 3.68 -36.36
CA GLU A 72 6.87 2.27 -36.04
C GLU A 72 8.09 1.67 -35.34
N GLU A 73 9.30 2.02 -35.80
CA GLU A 73 10.56 1.54 -35.21
C GLU A 73 10.80 2.16 -33.83
N ALA A 74 10.56 3.47 -33.67
CA ALA A 74 10.65 4.16 -32.38
C ALA A 74 9.68 3.56 -31.35
N GLN A 75 8.44 3.32 -31.75
CA GLN A 75 7.43 2.67 -30.91
C GLN A 75 7.82 1.22 -30.61
N LEU A 76 8.32 0.46 -31.58
CA LEU A 76 8.76 -0.92 -31.36
C LEU A 76 9.89 -1.00 -30.33
N GLN A 77 10.92 -0.17 -30.46
CA GLN A 77 12.04 -0.14 -29.52
C GLN A 77 11.60 0.31 -28.12
N ALA A 78 10.72 1.32 -28.04
CA ALA A 78 10.12 1.74 -26.77
C ALA A 78 9.36 0.61 -26.10
N LYS A 79 8.49 -0.10 -26.85
CA LYS A 79 7.72 -1.24 -26.35
C LYS A 79 8.63 -2.35 -25.82
N GLN A 80 9.69 -2.69 -26.56
CA GLN A 80 10.66 -3.72 -26.16
C GLN A 80 11.40 -3.33 -24.86
N LEU A 81 11.86 -2.09 -24.77
CA LEU A 81 12.54 -1.61 -23.56
C LEU A 81 11.59 -1.63 -22.37
N ILE A 82 10.42 -0.99 -22.49
CA ILE A 82 9.41 -0.93 -21.41
C ILE A 82 9.01 -2.33 -20.94
N ARG A 83 8.79 -3.28 -21.86
CA ARG A 83 8.47 -4.68 -21.55
C ARG A 83 9.55 -5.35 -20.68
N SER A 84 10.83 -5.01 -20.90
CA SER A 84 11.96 -5.63 -20.21
C SER A 84 12.24 -5.04 -18.82
N LEU A 85 11.79 -3.82 -18.54
CA LEU A 85 12.07 -3.13 -17.29
C LEU A 85 11.45 -3.86 -16.09
N ARG A 86 12.27 -4.07 -15.07
CA ARG A 86 11.84 -4.61 -13.77
C ARG A 86 12.39 -3.80 -12.63
N PHE A 87 11.68 -3.80 -11.51
CA PHE A 87 12.12 -3.18 -10.26
C PHE A 87 11.50 -3.90 -9.06
N GLY A 88 11.70 -3.32 -7.87
CA GLY A 88 11.19 -3.86 -6.62
C GLY A 88 12.03 -4.99 -6.03
N PRO A 89 11.70 -5.46 -4.82
CA PRO A 89 12.53 -6.40 -4.05
C PRO A 89 12.69 -7.77 -4.73
N HIS A 90 11.71 -8.19 -5.52
CA HIS A 90 11.71 -9.45 -6.25
C HIS A 90 12.09 -9.31 -7.72
N ASN A 91 12.43 -8.09 -8.17
CA ASN A 91 12.70 -7.78 -9.58
C ASN A 91 11.57 -8.26 -10.53
N LYS A 92 10.32 -8.15 -10.06
CA LYS A 92 9.11 -8.57 -10.78
C LYS A 92 8.15 -7.41 -11.06
N ASP A 93 8.26 -6.28 -10.35
CA ASP A 93 7.42 -5.11 -10.62
C ASP A 93 7.75 -4.55 -12.00
N TYR A 94 6.74 -4.05 -12.69
CA TYR A 94 6.78 -3.93 -14.15
C TYR A 94 5.95 -2.76 -14.66
N PHE A 95 6.22 -2.38 -15.91
CA PHE A 95 5.45 -1.38 -16.65
C PHE A 95 4.53 -2.04 -17.67
N TRP A 96 3.42 -1.38 -17.97
CA TRP A 96 2.56 -1.73 -19.10
C TRP A 96 2.16 -0.48 -19.88
N ILE A 97 1.65 -0.69 -21.08
CA ILE A 97 1.09 0.37 -21.94
C ILE A 97 -0.25 -0.10 -22.48
N ASN A 98 -1.27 0.75 -22.41
CA ASN A 98 -2.50 0.64 -23.20
C ASN A 98 -2.68 1.92 -24.05
N ASN A 99 -3.50 1.87 -25.10
CA ASN A 99 -3.90 3.08 -25.82
C ASN A 99 -5.18 3.69 -25.21
N ASP A 100 -5.66 4.76 -25.83
CA ASP A 100 -6.93 5.45 -25.53
C ASP A 100 -8.19 4.61 -25.87
N GLU A 101 -8.07 3.62 -26.76
CA GLU A 101 -9.11 2.65 -27.09
C GLU A 101 -9.08 1.38 -26.19
N PRO A 102 -8.92 1.54 -24.87
CA PRO A 102 -8.34 0.58 -23.90
C PRO A 102 -7.62 -0.70 -24.39
N ILE A 103 -7.01 -0.73 -25.57
CA ILE A 103 -6.27 -1.89 -26.08
C ILE A 103 -4.90 -1.93 -25.41
N LEU A 104 -4.54 -3.09 -24.88
CA LEU A 104 -3.21 -3.35 -24.35
C LEU A 104 -2.17 -3.35 -25.48
N VAL A 105 -1.17 -2.47 -25.35
CA VAL A 105 -0.07 -2.32 -26.31
C VAL A 105 1.13 -3.14 -25.87
N VAL A 106 1.43 -3.16 -24.57
CA VAL A 106 2.50 -3.95 -23.96
C VAL A 106 2.09 -4.38 -22.55
N HIS A 107 2.17 -5.67 -22.25
CA HIS A 107 2.10 -6.16 -20.88
C HIS A 107 2.97 -7.41 -20.66
N PRO A 108 3.99 -7.34 -19.78
CA PRO A 108 5.00 -8.39 -19.67
C PRO A 108 4.49 -9.75 -19.16
N PHE A 109 3.38 -9.77 -18.40
CA PHE A 109 2.81 -10.99 -17.82
C PHE A 109 1.45 -11.38 -18.42
N ARG A 110 0.95 -10.59 -19.37
CA ARG A 110 -0.31 -10.81 -20.11
C ARG A 110 -0.13 -10.50 -21.60
N PRO A 111 0.89 -11.09 -22.27
CA PRO A 111 1.07 -10.87 -23.70
C PRO A 111 -0.10 -11.43 -24.52
N ASP A 112 -0.89 -12.34 -23.95
CA ASP A 112 -2.13 -12.88 -24.52
C ASP A 112 -3.22 -11.82 -24.72
N LEU A 113 -3.16 -10.71 -23.97
CA LEU A 113 -4.12 -9.61 -24.08
C LEU A 113 -3.66 -8.46 -24.99
N GLU A 114 -2.46 -8.55 -25.57
CA GLU A 114 -1.94 -7.47 -26.40
C GLU A 114 -2.63 -7.42 -27.77
N GLY A 115 -3.19 -6.26 -28.13
CA GLY A 115 -3.81 -6.03 -29.44
C GLY A 115 -5.15 -6.71 -29.69
N VAL A 116 -5.76 -7.32 -28.67
CA VAL A 116 -7.07 -8.00 -28.77
C VAL A 116 -8.20 -7.12 -28.26
N ASP A 117 -9.42 -7.39 -28.72
CA ASP A 117 -10.61 -6.83 -28.10
C ASP A 117 -10.95 -7.62 -26.82
N LEU A 118 -10.74 -6.96 -25.68
CA LEU A 118 -10.99 -7.54 -24.35
C LEU A 118 -12.47 -7.95 -24.15
N LEU A 119 -13.43 -7.32 -24.83
CA LEU A 119 -14.83 -7.74 -24.73
C LEU A 119 -15.09 -9.05 -25.47
N GLU A 120 -14.50 -9.22 -26.66
CA GLU A 120 -14.64 -10.44 -27.46
C GLU A 120 -13.95 -11.64 -26.79
N GLU A 121 -12.85 -11.41 -26.08
CA GLU A 121 -12.13 -12.42 -25.29
C GLU A 121 -12.79 -12.76 -23.95
N GLY A 122 -13.95 -12.16 -23.63
CA GLY A 122 -14.66 -12.38 -22.37
C GLY A 122 -14.00 -11.73 -21.15
N GLU A 123 -13.05 -10.84 -21.37
CA GLU A 123 -12.27 -10.08 -20.39
C GLU A 123 -12.96 -8.74 -20.05
N GLY A 124 -14.28 -8.77 -19.83
CA GLY A 124 -15.10 -7.55 -19.65
C GLY A 124 -14.73 -6.70 -18.43
N GLU A 125 -14.33 -7.34 -17.32
CA GLU A 125 -13.83 -6.61 -16.14
C GLU A 125 -12.49 -5.91 -16.44
N THR A 126 -11.61 -6.59 -17.19
CA THR A 126 -10.34 -6.05 -17.65
C THR A 126 -10.58 -4.86 -18.60
N HIS A 127 -11.51 -4.98 -19.56
CA HIS A 127 -11.91 -3.87 -20.43
C HIS A 127 -12.35 -2.64 -19.63
N GLN A 128 -13.25 -2.83 -18.65
CA GLN A 128 -13.73 -1.73 -17.82
C GLN A 128 -12.61 -1.10 -16.98
N LEU A 129 -11.67 -1.91 -16.50
CA LEU A 129 -10.49 -1.40 -15.79
C LEU A 129 -9.64 -0.49 -16.69
N PHE A 130 -9.35 -0.90 -17.94
CA PHE A 130 -8.58 -0.07 -18.85
C PHE A 130 -9.33 1.20 -19.28
N MET A 131 -10.65 1.13 -19.45
CA MET A 131 -11.48 2.33 -19.63
C MET A 131 -11.33 3.31 -18.46
N ASN A 132 -11.28 2.82 -17.22
CA ASN A 132 -11.08 3.69 -16.05
C ASN A 132 -9.71 4.39 -16.08
N PHE A 133 -8.67 3.76 -16.64
CA PHE A 133 -7.37 4.43 -16.84
C PHE A 133 -7.44 5.51 -17.92
N VAL A 134 -8.13 5.25 -19.03
CA VAL A 134 -8.36 6.23 -20.10
C VAL A 134 -9.09 7.45 -19.52
N ASP A 135 -10.23 7.24 -18.88
CA ASP A 135 -11.02 8.28 -18.22
C ASP A 135 -10.19 9.14 -17.25
N LEU A 136 -9.32 8.50 -16.47
CA LEU A 136 -8.48 9.17 -15.48
C LEU A 136 -7.41 10.05 -16.15
N VAL A 137 -6.79 9.55 -17.22
CA VAL A 137 -5.80 10.30 -17.99
C VAL A 137 -6.44 11.44 -18.78
N GLU A 138 -7.61 11.24 -19.37
CA GLU A 138 -8.33 12.31 -20.07
C GLU A 138 -8.72 13.46 -19.15
N LYS A 139 -9.14 13.15 -17.92
CA LYS A 139 -9.61 14.17 -16.95
C LYS A 139 -8.45 14.88 -16.25
N GLU A 140 -7.37 14.16 -15.92
CA GLU A 140 -6.34 14.65 -14.99
C GLU A 140 -4.91 14.59 -15.55
N GLY A 141 -4.71 14.01 -16.74
CA GLY A 141 -3.39 13.71 -17.35
C GLY A 141 -2.68 12.49 -16.75
N GLY A 142 -3.13 12.03 -15.59
CA GLY A 142 -2.62 10.85 -14.89
C GLY A 142 -3.07 10.81 -13.43
N GLY A 143 -3.10 9.63 -12.83
CA GLY A 143 -3.64 9.45 -11.49
C GLY A 143 -3.41 8.07 -10.91
N PHE A 144 -3.83 7.91 -9.65
CA PHE A 144 -3.77 6.64 -8.95
C PHE A 144 -5.09 5.86 -9.10
N LEU A 145 -4.99 4.55 -9.28
CA LEU A 145 -6.13 3.64 -9.24
C LEU A 145 -5.75 2.36 -8.50
N GLU A 146 -6.65 1.90 -7.63
CA GLU A 146 -6.57 0.61 -6.95
C GLU A 146 -7.56 -0.37 -7.58
N TYR A 147 -7.11 -1.60 -7.85
CA TYR A 147 -7.87 -2.62 -8.56
C TYR A 147 -7.34 -4.03 -8.25
N GLN A 148 -8.08 -5.06 -8.65
CA GLN A 148 -7.61 -6.45 -8.61
C GLN A 148 -6.88 -6.79 -9.90
N TRP A 149 -5.72 -7.41 -9.81
CA TRP A 149 -4.96 -7.85 -10.98
C TRP A 149 -4.26 -9.19 -10.77
N GLN A 150 -4.00 -9.90 -11.86
CA GLN A 150 -3.21 -11.13 -11.85
C GLN A 150 -1.85 -10.88 -11.18
N TYR A 151 -1.52 -11.67 -10.17
CA TYR A 151 -0.27 -11.56 -9.43
C TYR A 151 0.91 -12.04 -10.27
N TYR A 152 1.59 -11.11 -10.95
CA TYR A 152 2.73 -11.40 -11.83
C TYR A 152 2.39 -12.50 -12.85
N ASP A 153 3.18 -13.58 -12.90
CA ASP A 153 3.03 -14.77 -13.74
C ASP A 153 2.06 -15.83 -13.18
N HIS A 154 1.32 -15.52 -12.10
CA HIS A 154 0.38 -16.44 -11.46
C HIS A 154 -1.05 -16.25 -11.97
N ALA A 155 -1.41 -16.91 -13.08
CA ALA A 155 -2.71 -16.76 -13.76
C ALA A 155 -3.95 -16.93 -12.87
N ASN A 156 -3.88 -17.78 -11.84
CA ASN A 156 -5.03 -18.08 -10.97
C ASN A 156 -5.01 -17.33 -9.63
N ARG A 157 -4.15 -16.31 -9.49
CA ARG A 157 -4.04 -15.50 -8.27
C ARG A 157 -4.30 -14.04 -8.59
N MET A 158 -5.42 -13.51 -8.10
CA MET A 158 -5.75 -12.09 -8.17
C MET A 158 -5.36 -11.42 -6.85
N GLU A 159 -4.74 -10.25 -6.94
CA GLU A 159 -4.30 -9.48 -5.77
C GLU A 159 -4.61 -7.99 -5.93
N SER A 160 -4.83 -7.32 -4.81
CA SER A 160 -5.00 -5.86 -4.75
C SER A 160 -3.72 -5.16 -5.22
N LYS A 161 -3.85 -4.32 -6.23
CA LYS A 161 -2.76 -3.55 -6.81
C LYS A 161 -3.15 -2.07 -6.85
N ILE A 162 -2.23 -1.21 -6.43
CA ILE A 162 -2.33 0.23 -6.66
C ILE A 162 -1.34 0.62 -7.75
N SER A 163 -1.80 1.41 -8.72
CA SER A 163 -0.95 1.89 -9.82
C SER A 163 -1.10 3.39 -10.03
N TYR A 164 -0.06 3.98 -10.62
CA TYR A 164 -0.13 5.33 -11.18
C TYR A 164 0.00 5.23 -12.70
N VAL A 165 -0.96 5.83 -13.42
CA VAL A 165 -0.96 5.93 -14.88
C VAL A 165 -0.71 7.37 -15.32
N ALA A 166 -0.09 7.54 -16.47
CA ALA A 166 0.12 8.85 -17.09
C ALA A 166 -0.06 8.76 -18.60
N GLY A 167 -0.67 9.80 -19.17
CA GLY A 167 -0.79 9.94 -20.61
C GLY A 167 0.53 10.28 -21.31
N PHE A 168 0.66 9.79 -22.53
CA PHE A 168 1.70 10.11 -23.50
C PHE A 168 1.03 10.40 -24.85
N GLU A 169 0.49 11.61 -24.97
CA GLU A 169 -0.35 12.10 -26.08
C GLU A 169 0.29 11.89 -27.47
N SER A 170 1.62 11.98 -27.58
CA SER A 170 2.31 11.86 -28.88
C SER A 170 2.08 10.52 -29.58
N TRP A 171 1.78 9.47 -28.82
CA TRP A 171 1.47 8.13 -29.31
C TRP A 171 0.09 7.62 -28.88
N ASP A 172 -0.76 8.47 -28.29
CA ASP A 172 -2.05 8.07 -27.73
C ASP A 172 -1.90 6.89 -26.75
N TRP A 173 -0.80 6.88 -26.00
CA TRP A 173 -0.45 5.82 -25.07
C TRP A 173 -0.66 6.27 -23.63
N ILE A 174 -1.06 5.32 -22.81
CA ILE A 174 -1.12 5.44 -21.36
C ILE A 174 -0.10 4.46 -20.80
N ILE A 175 0.88 4.99 -20.09
CA ILE A 175 1.89 4.17 -19.40
C ILE A 175 1.54 4.08 -17.92
N GLY A 176 1.60 2.86 -17.40
CA GLY A 176 1.34 2.57 -16.01
C GLY A 176 2.42 1.74 -15.35
N THR A 177 2.56 1.93 -14.05
CA THR A 177 3.21 0.96 -13.16
C THR A 177 2.54 0.97 -11.79
N GLY A 178 2.74 -0.09 -11.03
CA GLY A 178 2.11 -0.26 -9.73
C GLY A 178 2.74 -1.35 -8.90
N ILE A 179 2.25 -1.47 -7.68
CA ILE A 179 2.70 -2.46 -6.69
C ILE A 179 1.50 -3.18 -6.08
N TYR A 180 1.71 -4.42 -5.65
CA TYR A 180 0.72 -5.16 -4.89
C TYR A 180 0.70 -4.71 -3.42
N LEU A 181 -0.49 -4.65 -2.83
CA LEU A 181 -0.69 -4.19 -1.46
C LEU A 181 -0.44 -5.28 -0.40
N ASP A 182 -0.48 -6.57 -0.79
CA ASP A 182 -0.09 -7.75 0.00
C ASP A 182 1.16 -7.50 0.87
N ASP A 183 2.26 -7.10 0.24
CA ASP A 183 3.55 -6.93 0.92
C ASP A 183 3.52 -5.81 1.97
N MET A 184 2.65 -4.81 1.77
CA MET A 184 2.45 -3.73 2.72
C MET A 184 1.57 -4.18 3.88
N GLU A 185 0.49 -4.89 3.60
CA GLU A 185 -0.43 -5.40 4.60
C GLU A 185 0.29 -6.34 5.56
N SER A 186 1.11 -7.26 5.05
CA SER A 186 1.89 -8.19 5.87
C SER A 186 2.82 -7.49 6.87
N LYS A 187 3.42 -6.34 6.48
CA LYS A 187 4.22 -5.49 7.39
C LYS A 187 3.37 -4.78 8.42
N VAL A 188 2.21 -4.25 8.03
CA VAL A 188 1.28 -3.59 8.95
C VAL A 188 0.72 -4.59 9.96
N GLU A 189 0.42 -5.82 9.53
CA GLU A 189 -0.01 -6.91 10.40
C GLU A 189 1.07 -7.33 11.40
N ALA A 190 2.33 -7.44 10.96
CA ALA A 190 3.45 -7.71 11.85
C ALA A 190 3.58 -6.62 12.93
N GLN A 191 3.45 -5.34 12.55
CA GLN A 191 3.46 -4.23 13.51
C GLN A 191 2.25 -4.27 14.46
N ARG A 192 1.06 -4.62 13.95
CA ARG A 192 -0.14 -4.81 14.76
C ARG A 192 0.08 -5.89 15.82
N ASN A 193 0.71 -7.00 15.46
CA ASN A 193 1.02 -8.10 16.37
C ASN A 193 2.04 -7.67 17.43
N ILE A 194 3.09 -6.93 17.05
CA ILE A 194 4.06 -6.35 17.99
C ILE A 194 3.36 -5.42 18.98
N ASN A 195 2.51 -4.51 18.50
CA ASN A 195 1.74 -3.59 19.36
C ASN A 195 0.82 -4.37 20.31
N PHE A 196 0.23 -5.47 19.85
CA PHE A 196 -0.60 -6.35 20.68
C PHE A 196 0.20 -7.01 21.81
N ILE A 197 1.39 -7.54 21.51
CA ILE A 197 2.29 -8.09 22.53
C ILE A 197 2.67 -7.01 23.56
N PHE A 198 3.04 -5.81 23.10
CA PHE A 198 3.35 -4.69 23.99
C PHE A 198 2.18 -4.30 24.91
N MET A 199 0.94 -4.36 24.41
CA MET A 199 -0.25 -4.12 25.23
C MET A 199 -0.42 -5.19 26.32
N ILE A 200 -0.22 -6.48 25.98
CA ILE A 200 -0.29 -7.57 26.95
C ILE A 200 0.78 -7.43 28.04
N THR A 201 2.04 -7.19 27.65
CA THR A 201 3.14 -7.05 28.61
C THR A 201 2.93 -5.83 29.52
N SER A 202 2.40 -4.73 28.99
CA SER A 202 2.07 -3.54 29.76
C SER A 202 0.96 -3.81 30.78
N ALA A 203 -0.08 -4.55 30.38
CA ALA A 203 -1.16 -4.97 31.28
C ALA A 203 -0.66 -5.91 32.39
N GLN A 204 0.25 -6.85 32.08
CA GLN A 204 0.85 -7.75 33.07
C GLN A 204 1.70 -6.99 34.10
N LEU A 205 2.55 -6.05 33.66
CA LEU A 205 3.36 -5.22 34.56
C LEU A 205 2.48 -4.35 35.47
N LEU A 206 1.36 -3.85 34.95
CA LEU A 206 0.37 -3.15 35.76
C LEU A 206 -0.22 -4.06 36.84
N LEU A 207 -0.66 -5.26 36.45
CA LEU A 207 -1.26 -6.22 37.37
C LEU A 207 -0.31 -6.56 38.51
N VAL A 208 0.96 -6.84 38.20
CA VAL A 208 2.01 -7.10 39.20
C VAL A 208 2.18 -5.90 40.13
N SER A 209 2.25 -4.68 39.58
CA SER A 209 2.37 -3.44 40.36
C SER A 209 1.20 -3.24 41.33
N VAL A 210 -0.03 -3.51 40.87
CA VAL A 210 -1.24 -3.44 41.69
C VAL A 210 -1.21 -4.49 42.80
N VAL A 211 -0.82 -5.73 42.51
CA VAL A 211 -0.70 -6.81 43.52
C VAL A 211 0.35 -6.47 44.57
N VAL A 212 1.55 -6.05 44.16
CA VAL A 212 2.63 -5.64 45.09
C VAL A 212 2.15 -4.48 45.98
N TYR A 213 1.51 -3.47 45.41
CA TYR A 213 0.95 -2.36 46.17
C TYR A 213 -0.08 -2.83 47.22
N ARG A 214 -0.98 -3.75 46.86
CA ARG A 214 -1.96 -4.34 47.78
C ARG A 214 -1.31 -5.12 48.92
N LEU A 215 -0.29 -5.92 48.62
CA LEU A 215 0.45 -6.67 49.64
C LEU A 215 1.16 -5.75 50.63
N VAL A 216 1.82 -4.70 50.14
CA VAL A 216 2.54 -3.72 50.99
C VAL A 216 1.58 -2.93 51.88
N THR A 217 0.45 -2.47 51.33
CA THR A 217 -0.55 -1.69 52.08
C THR A 217 -1.28 -2.53 53.12
N ASN A 218 -1.66 -3.77 52.81
CA ASN A 218 -2.26 -4.70 53.78
C ASN A 218 -1.29 -5.03 54.92
N ARG A 219 0.00 -5.24 54.63
CA ARG A 219 1.02 -5.52 55.66
C ARG A 219 1.19 -4.35 56.65
N LYS A 220 1.13 -3.10 56.18
CA LYS A 220 1.15 -1.91 57.06
C LYS A 220 -0.10 -1.82 57.94
N SER A 221 -1.28 -2.12 57.40
CA SER A 221 -2.55 -2.12 58.16
C SER A 221 -2.56 -3.14 59.30
N ASN A 222 -2.01 -4.34 59.08
CA ASN A 222 -1.93 -5.39 60.12
C ASN A 222 -0.91 -5.10 61.22
N LYS A 223 0.10 -4.25 60.98
CA LYS A 223 1.05 -3.84 62.02
C LYS A 223 0.43 -2.80 62.97
N ASN A 224 -0.36 -1.86 62.45
CA ASN A 224 -0.99 -0.80 63.26
C ASN A 224 -2.18 -1.28 64.12
N THR A 225 -2.66 -2.51 63.92
CA THR A 225 -3.76 -3.11 64.72
C THR A 225 -3.25 -4.02 65.85
N LYS A 226 -1.94 -4.29 65.89
CA LYS A 226 -1.30 -5.17 66.88
C LYS A 226 -0.35 -4.43 67.85
N GLY A 227 -0.27 -3.10 67.77
CA GLY A 227 0.45 -2.25 68.73
C GLY A 227 -0.51 -1.23 69.30
#